data_AF-A0A3A0GCI7-F1
#
_entry.id   AF-A0A3A0GCI7-F1
#
_cell.length_a   1.000
_cell.length_b   1.000
_cell.length_c   1.000
_cell.angle_alpha   90.00
_cell.angle_beta   90.00
_cell.angle_gamma   90.00
#
_symmetry.space_group_name_H-M   'P 1'
#
loop_
_entity.id
_entity.type
_entity.pdbx_description
1 polymer ?
#
loop_
_entity_poly.entity_id
_entity_poly.type
_entity_poly.pdbx_seq_one_letter_code
_entity_poly.pdbx_strand_id
1 'polypeptide(L)'
;MEHSFNIKHKLLPYGYAVEYQLKLDLKRFTLPLVVDGCLKDLIPDQAYQEQLLMDIKGRDPMNLIDHNISETCKPDADELIYIAGELLACEAQLPVTGWQGSKLPFEVRVNTRFKEFVGAKHISHSLQVERKGALPHDIPIRELGWVFPVRIKNFRLGVDFFASPFLSNWLGFTPTVFQTLLIEADESAVNLKIISEGMKSRSAPPLPVMDQVCSVMKQALGFSIEEHYQSALSSNGE
;
A
#
# COMPACT_ATOMS: atom_id res chain seq x y z
N MET A 1 -8.90 -19.83 -7.45
CA MET A 1 -8.66 -18.41 -7.16
C MET A 1 -8.42 -17.78 -8.50
N GLU A 2 -9.40 -17.04 -9.00
CA GLU A 2 -9.19 -16.33 -10.26
C GLU A 2 -8.23 -15.18 -9.99
N HIS A 3 -7.41 -14.90 -10.98
CA HIS A 3 -6.47 -13.80 -10.92
C HIS A 3 -6.28 -13.23 -12.32
N SER A 4 -6.01 -11.93 -12.38
CA SER A 4 -5.55 -11.28 -13.61
C SER A 4 -4.17 -10.70 -13.35
N PHE A 5 -3.32 -10.83 -14.36
CA PHE A 5 -1.92 -10.47 -14.27
C PHE A 5 -1.51 -9.76 -15.55
N ASN A 6 -0.85 -8.61 -15.43
CA ASN A 6 -0.40 -7.82 -16.56
C ASN A 6 0.94 -7.16 -16.26
N ILE A 7 1.87 -7.19 -17.21
CA ILE A 7 3.13 -6.44 -17.15
C ILE A 7 3.23 -5.58 -18.40
N LYS A 8 3.38 -4.28 -18.21
CA LYS A 8 3.69 -3.33 -19.28
C LYS A 8 5.12 -2.84 -19.14
N HIS A 9 5.80 -2.74 -20.27
CA HIS A 9 7.14 -2.20 -20.35
C HIS A 9 7.12 -0.96 -21.25
N LYS A 10 7.84 0.07 -20.85
CA LYS A 10 8.00 1.30 -21.64
C LYS A 10 9.47 1.68 -21.67
N LEU A 11 9.99 1.94 -22.86
CA LEU A 11 11.34 2.49 -23.02
C LEU A 11 11.30 3.98 -22.67
N LEU A 12 12.22 4.41 -21.79
CA LEU A 12 12.44 5.79 -21.39
C LEU A 12 13.86 6.22 -21.83
N PRO A 13 14.15 7.53 -21.92
CA PRO A 13 15.47 8.02 -22.33
C PRO A 13 16.65 7.50 -21.46
N TYR A 14 16.38 7.09 -20.22
CA TYR A 14 17.40 6.67 -19.24
C TYR A 14 17.21 5.23 -18.74
N GLY A 15 16.49 4.38 -19.48
CA GLY A 15 16.27 2.98 -19.13
C GLY A 15 14.86 2.51 -19.45
N TYR A 16 14.37 1.54 -18.68
CA TYR A 16 13.01 1.03 -18.82
C TYR A 16 12.15 1.43 -17.63
N ALA A 17 10.87 1.65 -17.91
CA ALA A 17 9.82 1.63 -16.91
C ALA A 17 9.02 0.32 -17.03
N VAL A 18 8.70 -0.26 -15.89
CA VAL A 18 7.88 -1.47 -15.77
C VAL A 18 6.69 -1.16 -14.88
N GLU A 19 5.50 -1.48 -15.38
CA GLU A 19 4.26 -1.47 -14.62
C GLU A 19 3.78 -2.92 -14.49
N TYR A 20 3.80 -3.41 -13.26
CA TYR A 20 3.24 -4.69 -12.85
C TYR A 20 1.85 -4.45 -12.27
N GLN A 21 0.85 -5.22 -12.72
CA GLN A 21 -0.50 -5.21 -12.19
C GLN A 21 -0.98 -6.63 -11.92
N LEU A 22 -1.53 -6.83 -10.72
CA LEU A 22 -2.11 -8.09 -10.28
C LEU A 22 -3.44 -7.82 -9.60
N LYS A 23 -4.45 -8.63 -9.92
CA LYS A 23 -5.68 -8.75 -9.15
C LYS A 23 -5.84 -10.19 -8.70
N LEU A 24 -6.08 -10.39 -7.41
CA LEU A 24 -6.37 -11.69 -6.82
C LEU A 24 -7.73 -11.64 -6.11
N ASP A 25 -8.57 -12.64 -6.34
CA ASP A 25 -9.76 -12.81 -5.52
C ASP A 25 -9.38 -13.22 -4.10
N LEU A 26 -9.99 -12.56 -3.12
CA LEU A 26 -9.82 -12.87 -1.71
C LEU A 26 -10.89 -13.87 -1.27
N LYS A 27 -10.44 -14.84 -0.46
CA LYS A 27 -11.37 -15.72 0.24
C LYS A 27 -11.97 -14.94 1.41
N ARG A 28 -13.14 -15.38 1.85
CA ARG A 28 -13.78 -14.78 3.03
C ARG A 28 -12.82 -14.82 4.22
N PHE A 29 -12.71 -13.70 4.94
CA PHE A 29 -11.87 -13.51 6.13
C PHE A 29 -10.34 -13.49 5.91
N THR A 30 -9.83 -13.39 4.67
CA THR A 30 -8.37 -13.27 4.44
C THR A 30 -7.87 -11.83 4.40
N LEU A 31 -8.74 -10.83 4.19
CA LEU A 31 -8.35 -9.42 4.15
C LEU A 31 -7.55 -8.97 5.40
N PRO A 32 -7.92 -9.35 6.64
CA PRO A 32 -7.15 -8.97 7.82
C PRO A 32 -5.70 -9.50 7.80
N LEU A 33 -5.48 -10.69 7.25
CA LEU A 33 -4.13 -11.27 7.10
C LEU A 33 -3.28 -10.48 6.09
N VAL A 34 -3.89 -10.02 4.99
CA VAL A 34 -3.22 -9.16 4.01
C VAL A 34 -2.84 -7.84 4.65
N VAL A 35 -3.78 -7.22 5.40
CA VAL A 35 -3.53 -5.96 6.11
C VAL A 35 -2.41 -6.12 7.12
N ASP A 36 -2.45 -7.17 7.94
CA ASP A 36 -1.42 -7.45 8.95
C ASP A 36 -0.04 -7.62 8.32
N GLY A 37 0.08 -8.43 7.26
CA GLY A 37 1.34 -8.61 6.53
C GLY A 37 1.85 -7.30 5.92
N CYS A 38 0.97 -6.49 5.31
CA CYS A 38 1.36 -5.20 4.75
C CYS A 38 1.88 -4.23 5.83
N LEU A 39 1.18 -4.14 6.96
CA LEU A 39 1.58 -3.27 8.07
C LEU A 39 2.89 -3.72 8.73
N LYS A 40 3.16 -5.03 8.78
CA LYS A 40 4.39 -5.54 9.41
C LYS A 40 5.60 -5.47 8.50
N ASP A 41 5.43 -5.76 7.21
CA ASP A 41 6.54 -6.06 6.30
C ASP A 41 6.78 -4.98 5.22
N LEU A 42 5.76 -4.19 4.87
CA LEU A 42 5.85 -3.18 3.79
C LEU A 42 5.97 -1.76 4.31
N ILE A 43 5.56 -1.51 5.55
CA ILE A 43 5.64 -0.20 6.17
C ILE A 43 6.94 -0.10 6.98
N PRO A 44 7.78 0.91 6.71
CA PRO A 44 8.98 1.13 7.52
C PRO A 44 8.60 1.44 8.97
N ASP A 45 9.35 0.89 9.95
CA ASP A 45 9.09 1.11 11.39
C ASP A 45 9.04 2.60 11.76
N GLN A 46 9.77 3.45 11.03
CA GLN A 46 9.74 4.92 11.17
C GLN A 46 8.32 5.49 11.01
N ALA A 47 7.45 4.84 10.22
CA ALA A 47 6.08 5.27 10.05
C ALA A 47 5.22 5.08 11.31
N TYR A 48 5.65 4.22 12.25
CA TYR A 48 4.96 3.93 13.50
C TYR A 48 5.50 4.69 14.70
N GLN A 49 6.74 5.18 14.63
CA GLN A 49 7.45 5.80 15.77
C GLN A 49 7.40 7.34 15.78
N GLU A 50 6.80 7.97 14.77
CA GLU A 50 6.71 9.44 14.56
C GLU A 50 8.06 10.14 14.27
N GLN A 51 8.20 11.14 13.39
CA GLN A 51 7.25 11.88 12.55
C GLN A 51 7.68 11.88 11.08
N LEU A 52 8.89 11.43 10.75
CA LEU A 52 9.52 11.69 9.45
C LEU A 52 9.82 10.41 8.68
N LEU A 53 9.44 10.39 7.42
CA LEU A 53 9.88 9.42 6.43
C LEU A 53 10.93 10.05 5.53
N MET A 54 12.08 9.39 5.43
CA MET A 54 13.14 9.77 4.51
C MET A 54 12.96 9.04 3.18
N ASP A 55 13.00 9.78 2.08
CA ASP A 55 12.94 9.29 0.69
C ASP A 55 11.73 8.40 0.37
N ILE A 56 10.68 8.50 1.19
CA ILE A 56 9.43 7.78 1.05
C ILE A 56 8.28 8.75 1.29
N LYS A 57 7.23 8.66 0.47
CA LYS A 57 5.94 9.32 0.74
C LYS A 57 4.76 8.40 0.43
N GLY A 58 3.59 8.80 0.88
CA GLY A 58 2.31 8.23 0.48
C GLY A 58 2.01 8.50 -0.99
N ARG A 59 1.21 7.65 -1.62
CA ARG A 59 0.87 7.81 -3.05
C ARG A 59 0.17 9.15 -3.30
N ASP A 60 0.38 9.69 -4.50
CA ASP A 60 -0.44 10.79 -5.00
C ASP A 60 -1.95 10.43 -4.99
N PRO A 61 -2.86 11.34 -4.58
CA PRO A 61 -4.30 11.11 -4.56
C PRO A 61 -4.89 10.58 -5.88
N MET A 62 -4.28 10.94 -7.01
CA MET A 62 -4.73 10.54 -8.35
C MET A 62 -4.33 9.12 -8.72
N ASN A 63 -3.36 8.53 -8.01
CA ASN A 63 -2.83 7.19 -8.26
C ASN A 63 -3.65 6.09 -7.55
N LEU A 64 -4.94 6.00 -7.90
CA LEU A 64 -5.81 4.89 -7.51
C LEU A 64 -5.72 3.72 -8.49
N ILE A 65 -5.87 2.49 -7.99
CA ILE A 65 -6.05 1.32 -8.86
C ILE A 65 -7.53 1.22 -9.25
N ASP A 66 -8.44 1.33 -8.29
CA ASP A 66 -9.88 1.42 -8.51
C ASP A 66 -10.38 2.87 -8.43
N HIS A 67 -10.79 3.40 -9.59
CA HIS A 67 -11.35 4.74 -9.69
C HIS A 67 -12.85 4.82 -9.32
N ASN A 68 -13.51 3.68 -9.08
CA ASN A 68 -14.94 3.62 -8.74
C ASN A 68 -15.23 3.71 -7.24
N ILE A 69 -14.23 4.02 -6.42
CA ILE A 69 -14.42 4.22 -4.99
C ILE A 69 -15.29 5.44 -4.70
N SER A 70 -16.07 5.38 -3.61
CA SER A 70 -16.90 6.50 -3.16
C SER A 70 -16.07 7.77 -2.94
N GLU A 71 -16.63 8.93 -3.25
CA GLU A 71 -15.98 10.24 -3.06
C GLU A 71 -15.47 10.44 -1.63
N THR A 72 -16.23 9.99 -0.62
CA THR A 72 -15.81 10.09 0.79
C THR A 72 -14.61 9.21 1.12
N CYS A 73 -14.39 8.15 0.35
CA CYS A 73 -13.28 7.23 0.49
C CYS A 73 -12.05 7.66 -0.33
N LYS A 74 -12.14 8.68 -1.20
CA LYS A 74 -11.00 9.12 -2.01
C LYS A 74 -9.94 9.82 -1.14
N PRO A 75 -8.66 9.62 -1.43
CA PRO A 75 -7.59 10.39 -0.80
C PRO A 75 -7.69 11.86 -1.22
N ASP A 76 -7.43 12.77 -0.28
CA ASP A 76 -7.37 14.22 -0.45
C ASP A 76 -5.93 14.77 -0.33
N ALA A 77 -5.00 13.93 0.12
CA ALA A 77 -3.58 14.20 0.26
C ALA A 77 -2.77 12.92 -0.03
N ASP A 78 -1.44 13.04 -0.05
CA ASP A 78 -0.54 11.90 -0.27
C ASP A 78 -0.78 10.81 0.79
N GLU A 79 -1.43 9.71 0.40
CA GLU A 79 -1.97 8.70 1.31
C GLU A 79 -1.00 7.52 1.43
N LEU A 80 -0.45 7.28 2.62
CA LEU A 80 0.40 6.12 2.90
C LEU A 80 -0.45 4.90 3.23
N ILE A 81 -1.40 5.04 4.16
CA ILE A 81 -2.27 3.96 4.63
C ILE A 81 -3.70 4.45 4.72
N TYR A 82 -4.65 3.63 4.29
CA TYR A 82 -6.07 3.77 4.58
C TYR A 82 -6.64 2.44 5.06
N ILE A 83 -7.37 2.47 6.17
CA ILE A 83 -8.08 1.31 6.71
C ILE A 83 -9.47 1.76 7.11
N ALA A 84 -10.50 1.11 6.55
CA ALA A 84 -11.88 1.36 6.94
C ALA A 84 -12.62 0.06 7.21
N GLY A 85 -13.55 0.10 8.15
CA GLY A 85 -14.23 -1.09 8.62
C GLY A 85 -15.30 -0.79 9.65
N GLU A 86 -15.62 -1.81 10.43
CA GLU A 86 -16.61 -1.75 11.50
C GLU A 86 -16.03 -2.35 12.78
N LEU A 87 -16.28 -1.69 13.91
CA LEU A 87 -16.13 -2.29 15.22
C LEU A 87 -17.37 -3.13 15.50
N LEU A 88 -17.16 -4.42 15.78
CA LEU A 88 -18.22 -5.32 16.20
C LEU A 88 -18.35 -5.18 17.72
N ALA A 89 -19.36 -4.47 18.19
CA ALA A 89 -19.58 -4.32 19.63
C ALA A 89 -19.81 -5.71 20.27
N CYS A 90 -18.88 -6.18 21.12
CA CYS A 90 -19.09 -7.35 21.96
C CYS A 90 -19.78 -6.90 23.26
N GLU A 91 -20.99 -7.40 23.48
CA GLU A 91 -21.71 -7.30 24.75
C GLU A 91 -20.88 -7.94 25.86
N ALA A 92 -20.35 -7.15 26.80
CA ALA A 92 -19.93 -7.71 28.08
C ALA A 92 -20.82 -7.25 29.24
N GLN A 93 -21.60 -6.15 29.15
CA GLN A 93 -22.20 -5.55 30.35
C GLN A 93 -23.52 -4.75 30.21
N LEU A 94 -24.42 -5.05 29.27
CA LEU A 94 -25.76 -4.40 29.28
C LEU A 94 -26.92 -5.40 29.08
N PRO A 95 -27.80 -5.58 30.09
CA PRO A 95 -29.01 -6.36 29.96
C PRO A 95 -30.11 -5.47 29.38
N VAL A 96 -30.19 -5.34 28.06
CA VAL A 96 -31.35 -4.72 27.41
C VAL A 96 -31.83 -5.61 26.28
N THR A 97 -32.92 -6.29 26.55
CA THR A 97 -33.73 -7.03 25.58
C THR A 97 -34.04 -6.14 24.38
N GLY A 98 -33.48 -6.45 23.21
CA GLY A 98 -33.88 -5.85 21.93
C GLY A 98 -32.77 -5.23 21.06
N TRP A 99 -31.50 -5.52 21.29
CA TRP A 99 -30.42 -4.94 20.47
C TRP A 99 -30.11 -5.73 19.20
N GLN A 100 -30.23 -5.07 18.04
CA GLN A 100 -29.58 -5.45 16.80
C GLN A 100 -28.11 -5.05 16.90
N GLY A 101 -27.17 -5.99 16.89
CA GLY A 101 -25.73 -5.72 17.04
C GLY A 101 -25.25 -4.54 16.19
N SER A 102 -25.00 -3.39 16.84
CA SER A 102 -24.65 -2.17 16.15
C SER A 102 -23.23 -2.26 15.61
N LYS A 103 -23.09 -2.32 14.29
CA LYS A 103 -21.81 -2.18 13.60
C LYS A 103 -21.45 -0.71 13.59
N LEU A 104 -20.38 -0.35 14.27
CA LEU A 104 -19.94 1.04 14.36
C LEU A 104 -18.81 1.28 13.35
N PRO A 105 -18.99 2.14 12.33
CA PRO A 105 -17.96 2.34 11.32
C PRO A 105 -16.73 3.05 11.90
N PHE A 106 -15.57 2.77 11.32
CA PHE A 106 -14.35 3.53 11.58
C PHE A 106 -13.52 3.72 10.30
N GLU A 107 -12.66 4.73 10.35
CA GLU A 107 -11.68 5.04 9.31
C GLU A 107 -10.37 5.45 9.98
N VAL A 108 -9.25 4.93 9.48
CA VAL A 108 -7.89 5.35 9.83
C VAL A 108 -7.17 5.73 8.55
N ARG A 109 -6.63 6.94 8.50
CA ARG A 109 -5.80 7.45 7.41
C ARG A 109 -4.43 7.85 7.94
N VAL A 110 -3.40 7.52 7.18
CA VAL A 110 -2.04 8.01 7.39
C VAL A 110 -1.63 8.72 6.13
N ASN A 111 -1.49 10.03 6.20
CA ASN A 111 -1.06 10.88 5.10
C ASN A 111 0.39 11.31 5.33
N THR A 112 1.10 11.57 4.24
CA THR A 112 2.43 12.18 4.27
C THR A 112 2.36 13.60 3.74
N ARG A 113 3.20 14.49 4.27
CA ARG A 113 3.34 15.86 3.80
C ARG A 113 4.82 16.19 3.65
N PHE A 114 5.20 16.77 2.52
CA PHE A 114 6.57 17.24 2.31
C PHE A 114 6.98 18.20 3.42
N LYS A 115 8.17 17.99 3.98
CA LYS A 115 8.73 18.84 5.03
C LYS A 115 9.93 19.64 4.52
N GLU A 116 10.99 18.96 4.10
CA GLU A 116 12.23 19.60 3.67
C GLU A 116 13.10 18.69 2.81
N PHE A 117 14.04 19.30 2.09
CA PHE A 117 15.20 18.62 1.53
C PHE A 117 16.24 18.43 2.62
N VAL A 118 16.73 17.20 2.79
CA VAL A 118 17.81 16.87 3.72
C VAL A 118 19.11 16.77 2.92
N GLY A 119 19.86 17.87 2.90
CA GLY A 119 20.99 18.03 2.00
C GLY A 119 20.56 18.08 0.53
N ALA A 120 21.43 17.65 -0.39
CA ALA A 120 21.16 17.74 -1.82
C ALA A 120 20.46 16.51 -2.42
N LYS A 121 20.33 15.40 -1.66
CA LYS A 121 19.96 14.09 -2.20
C LYS A 121 18.75 13.44 -1.55
N HIS A 122 18.26 13.98 -0.45
CA HIS A 122 17.21 13.34 0.32
C HIS A 122 16.06 14.28 0.56
N ILE A 123 14.86 13.73 0.72
CA ILE A 123 13.68 14.46 1.12
C ILE A 123 13.04 13.81 2.33
N SER A 124 12.46 14.64 3.19
CA SER A 124 11.72 14.17 4.35
C SER A 124 10.25 14.55 4.25
N HIS A 125 9.40 13.65 4.71
CA HIS A 125 7.95 13.86 4.80
C HIS A 125 7.48 13.67 6.23
N SER A 126 6.64 14.57 6.72
CA SER A 126 5.94 14.39 7.99
C SER A 126 4.71 13.50 7.83
N LEU A 127 4.40 12.71 8.86
CA LEU A 127 3.20 11.88 8.91
C LEU A 127 2.06 12.57 9.65
N GLN A 128 0.84 12.43 9.12
CA GLN A 128 -0.40 12.88 9.74
C GLN A 128 -1.35 11.70 9.84
N VAL A 129 -1.72 11.34 11.07
CA VAL A 129 -2.67 10.25 11.35
C VAL A 129 -4.03 10.84 11.66
N GLU A 130 -5.05 10.38 10.94
CA GLU A 130 -6.44 10.73 11.17
C GLU A 130 -7.22 9.48 11.54
N ARG A 131 -8.03 9.58 12.60
CA ARG A 131 -8.94 8.52 13.04
C ARG A 131 -10.35 9.08 13.14
N LYS A 132 -11.31 8.40 12.53
CA LYS A 132 -12.74 8.77 12.57
C LYS A 132 -13.57 7.55 12.97
N GLY A 133 -14.72 7.82 13.56
CA GLY A 133 -15.68 6.79 13.95
C GLY A 133 -15.32 6.11 15.28
N ALA A 134 -15.64 4.83 15.41
CA ALA A 134 -15.70 4.15 16.70
C ALA A 134 -14.42 3.42 17.13
N LEU A 135 -13.35 3.45 16.34
CA LEU A 135 -12.10 2.78 16.69
C LEU A 135 -11.38 3.55 17.81
N PRO A 136 -11.05 2.89 18.94
CA PRO A 136 -10.27 3.50 20.01
C PRO A 136 -8.91 4.07 19.52
N HIS A 137 -8.52 5.23 20.06
CA HIS A 137 -7.29 5.93 19.66
C HIS A 137 -6.00 5.26 20.14
N ASP A 138 -6.10 4.44 21.20
CA ASP A 138 -5.00 3.71 21.83
C ASP A 138 -4.56 2.46 21.05
N ILE A 139 -5.40 1.93 20.15
CA ILE A 139 -5.04 0.77 19.32
C ILE A 139 -3.97 1.18 18.30
N PRO A 140 -2.74 0.61 18.34
CA PRO A 140 -1.69 0.94 17.40
C PRO A 140 -2.05 0.59 15.95
N ILE A 141 -1.64 1.43 14.98
CA ILE A 141 -1.95 1.19 13.56
C ILE A 141 -1.42 -0.16 13.10
N ARG A 142 -0.20 -0.53 13.53
CA ARG A 142 0.46 -1.80 13.21
C ARG A 142 -0.33 -3.04 13.63
N GLU A 143 -1.27 -2.89 14.57
CA GLU A 143 -2.07 -4.00 15.11
C GLU A 143 -3.46 -4.11 14.50
N LEU A 144 -3.85 -3.17 13.64
CA LEU A 144 -5.22 -3.12 13.09
C LEU A 144 -5.57 -4.34 12.23
N GLY A 145 -4.59 -5.01 11.62
CA GLY A 145 -4.79 -6.22 10.82
C GLY A 145 -5.31 -7.43 11.60
N TRP A 146 -5.15 -7.46 12.93
CA TRP A 146 -5.49 -8.63 13.75
C TRP A 146 -6.25 -8.29 15.04
N VAL A 147 -6.49 -7.00 15.32
CA VAL A 147 -7.21 -6.57 16.51
C VAL A 147 -8.67 -7.03 16.48
N PHE A 148 -9.14 -7.62 17.58
CA PHE A 148 -10.55 -7.95 17.80
C PHE A 148 -11.19 -6.89 18.70
N PRO A 149 -12.45 -6.47 18.48
CA PRO A 149 -13.43 -7.00 17.53
C PRO A 149 -13.58 -6.16 16.25
N VAL A 150 -12.48 -5.93 15.51
CA VAL A 150 -12.51 -5.13 14.28
C VAL A 150 -12.74 -5.99 13.04
N ARG A 151 -13.67 -5.57 12.18
CA ARG A 151 -13.84 -6.10 10.82
C ARG A 151 -13.37 -5.06 9.82
N ILE A 152 -12.24 -5.31 9.19
CA ILE A 152 -11.74 -4.50 8.07
C ILE A 152 -12.60 -4.79 6.83
N LYS A 153 -12.99 -3.73 6.11
CA LYS A 153 -13.72 -3.81 4.84
C LYS A 153 -12.92 -3.30 3.66
N ASN A 154 -12.09 -2.29 3.88
CA ASN A 154 -11.28 -1.67 2.87
C ASN A 154 -9.89 -1.39 3.42
N PHE A 155 -8.88 -1.62 2.60
CA PHE A 155 -7.48 -1.38 2.89
C PHE A 155 -6.82 -0.76 1.68
N ARG A 156 -5.99 0.26 1.89
CA ARG A 156 -5.08 0.76 0.87
C ARG A 156 -3.72 1.06 1.46
N LEU A 157 -2.71 0.77 0.67
CA LEU A 157 -1.32 1.09 0.91
C LEU A 157 -0.77 1.74 -0.35
N GLY A 158 -0.19 2.93 -0.23
CA GLY A 158 0.45 3.64 -1.32
C GLY A 158 1.82 4.16 -0.91
N VAL A 159 2.87 3.73 -1.59
CA VAL A 159 4.25 4.11 -1.25
C VAL A 159 4.99 4.53 -2.50
N ASP A 160 5.48 5.77 -2.51
CA ASP A 160 6.39 6.29 -3.52
C ASP A 160 7.80 6.37 -2.91
N PHE A 161 8.77 5.76 -3.59
CA PHE A 161 10.17 5.73 -3.20
C PHE A 161 10.98 6.70 -4.06
N PHE A 162 11.80 7.52 -3.41
CA PHE A 162 12.66 8.49 -4.06
C PHE A 162 14.08 7.98 -4.19
N ALA A 163 14.68 8.32 -5.33
CA ALA A 163 16.10 8.25 -5.55
C ALA A 163 16.55 9.58 -6.13
N SER A 164 17.80 9.94 -5.85
CA SER A 164 18.40 11.15 -6.40
C SER A 164 19.46 10.77 -7.43
N PRO A 165 19.07 10.47 -8.69
CA PRO A 165 20.03 10.26 -9.75
C PRO A 165 20.80 11.55 -10.01
N PHE A 166 22.06 11.41 -10.41
CA PHE A 166 22.86 12.53 -10.87
C PHE A 166 22.48 12.87 -12.32
N LEU A 167 21.95 14.07 -12.56
CA LEU A 167 21.49 14.47 -13.90
C LEU A 167 22.61 15.13 -14.72
N SER A 168 23.46 15.95 -14.11
CA SER A 168 24.70 16.52 -14.69
C SER A 168 25.35 17.51 -13.71
N ASN A 169 26.56 17.99 -14.02
CA ASN A 169 27.27 19.00 -13.22
C ASN A 169 26.50 20.33 -13.07
N TRP A 170 25.53 20.64 -13.93
CA TRP A 170 24.79 21.91 -13.90
C TRP A 170 23.45 21.82 -13.15
N LEU A 171 22.79 20.65 -13.19
CA LEU A 171 21.51 20.40 -12.51
C LEU A 171 21.65 19.74 -11.14
N GLY A 172 22.81 19.13 -10.85
CA GLY A 172 23.08 18.46 -9.58
C GLY A 172 22.24 17.19 -9.39
N PHE A 173 21.71 17.03 -8.18
CA PHE A 173 20.87 15.90 -7.77
C PHE A 173 19.44 16.39 -7.59
N THR A 174 18.48 15.66 -8.16
CA THR A 174 17.05 15.95 -7.98
C THR A 174 16.37 14.66 -7.50
N PRO A 175 15.78 14.66 -6.29
CA PRO A 175 14.95 13.57 -5.82
C PRO A 175 13.77 13.34 -6.77
N THR A 176 13.69 12.14 -7.32
CA THR A 176 12.61 11.70 -8.22
C THR A 176 12.04 10.39 -7.74
N VAL A 177 10.72 10.21 -7.88
CA VAL A 177 10.08 8.91 -7.63
C VAL A 177 10.63 7.93 -8.66
N PHE A 178 11.26 6.85 -8.21
CA PHE A 178 11.78 5.79 -9.09
C PHE A 178 10.96 4.50 -8.97
N GLN A 179 10.21 4.35 -7.89
CA GLN A 179 9.39 3.19 -7.64
C GLN A 179 8.12 3.58 -6.88
N THR A 180 7.00 2.98 -7.26
CA THR A 180 5.69 3.16 -6.62
C THR A 180 5.09 1.79 -6.33
N LEU A 181 4.61 1.59 -5.11
CA LEU A 181 3.83 0.43 -4.68
C LEU A 181 2.42 0.88 -4.32
N LEU A 182 1.42 0.26 -4.93
CA LEU A 182 0.02 0.47 -4.61
C LEU A 182 -0.62 -0.90 -4.31
N ILE A 183 -1.28 -1.00 -3.17
CA ILE A 183 -2.13 -2.13 -2.81
C ILE A 183 -3.49 -1.56 -2.44
N GLU A 184 -4.54 -2.07 -3.06
CA GLU A 184 -5.93 -1.75 -2.73
C GLU A 184 -6.70 -3.06 -2.56
N ALA A 185 -7.30 -3.27 -1.39
CA ALA A 185 -8.00 -4.48 -1.08
C ALA A 185 -9.35 -4.20 -0.40
N ASP A 186 -10.33 -5.02 -0.71
CA ASP A 186 -11.60 -5.08 -0.02
C ASP A 186 -11.91 -6.53 0.40
N GLU A 187 -13.14 -6.83 0.80
CA GLU A 187 -13.49 -8.20 1.23
C GLU A 187 -13.49 -9.23 0.09
N SER A 188 -13.45 -8.77 -1.17
CA SER A 188 -13.59 -9.59 -2.38
C SER A 188 -12.30 -9.78 -3.15
N ALA A 189 -11.41 -8.79 -3.18
CA ALA A 189 -10.19 -8.85 -3.97
C ALA A 189 -9.06 -8.00 -3.38
N VAL A 190 -7.82 -8.33 -3.76
CA VAL A 190 -6.65 -7.46 -3.63
C VAL A 190 -6.14 -7.11 -5.02
N ASN A 191 -5.91 -5.82 -5.23
CA ASN A 191 -5.28 -5.27 -6.40
C ASN A 191 -3.90 -4.76 -5.99
N LEU A 192 -2.88 -5.15 -6.73
CA LEU A 192 -1.49 -4.76 -6.54
C LEU A 192 -1.01 -4.12 -7.82
N LYS A 193 -0.36 -2.96 -7.70
CA LYS A 193 0.33 -2.28 -8.78
C LYS A 193 1.72 -1.87 -8.32
N ILE A 194 2.75 -2.24 -9.07
CA ILE A 194 4.13 -1.81 -8.85
C ILE A 194 4.61 -1.09 -10.11
N ILE A 195 5.07 0.14 -9.97
CA ILE A 195 5.71 0.91 -11.04
C ILE A 195 7.18 1.05 -10.67
N SER A 196 8.09 0.80 -11.59
CA SER A 196 9.52 1.03 -11.41
C SER A 196 10.09 1.68 -12.66
N GLU A 197 10.92 2.71 -12.48
CA GLU A 197 11.61 3.43 -13.55
C GLU A 197 13.13 3.28 -13.45
N GLY A 198 13.86 3.64 -14.51
CA GLY A 198 15.32 3.60 -14.53
C GLY A 198 15.91 2.19 -14.54
N MET A 199 15.14 1.19 -14.94
CA MET A 199 15.59 -0.19 -14.96
C MET A 199 16.61 -0.42 -16.08
N LYS A 200 17.68 -1.16 -15.79
CA LYS A 200 18.74 -1.48 -16.75
C LYS A 200 18.33 -2.51 -17.81
N SER A 201 17.38 -3.37 -17.47
CA SER A 201 16.87 -4.44 -18.34
C SER A 201 15.35 -4.52 -18.23
N ARG A 202 14.71 -4.89 -19.33
CA ARG A 202 13.27 -5.18 -19.40
C ARG A 202 12.87 -6.35 -18.50
N SER A 203 13.75 -7.33 -18.31
CA SER A 203 13.48 -8.56 -17.55
C SER A 203 13.81 -8.49 -16.07
N ALA A 204 14.38 -7.36 -15.60
CA ALA A 204 14.71 -7.24 -14.19
C ALA A 204 13.42 -7.09 -13.35
N PRO A 205 13.30 -7.75 -12.19
CA PRO A 205 12.21 -7.51 -11.27
C PRO A 205 12.38 -6.13 -10.58
N PRO A 206 11.28 -5.48 -10.16
CA PRO A 206 11.32 -4.19 -9.48
C PRO A 206 11.71 -4.36 -7.98
N LEU A 207 12.97 -4.70 -7.74
CA LEU A 207 13.56 -4.79 -6.40
C LEU A 207 13.79 -3.40 -5.78
N PRO A 208 13.78 -3.27 -4.44
CA PRO A 208 13.66 -4.31 -3.40
C PRO A 208 12.21 -4.61 -2.97
N VAL A 209 11.25 -3.76 -3.33
CA VAL A 209 9.85 -3.87 -2.87
C VAL A 209 9.21 -5.20 -3.27
N MET A 210 9.55 -5.74 -4.44
CA MET A 210 9.00 -7.01 -4.91
C MET A 210 9.20 -8.15 -3.91
N ASP A 211 10.37 -8.27 -3.26
CA ASP A 211 10.66 -9.36 -2.34
C ASP A 211 9.74 -9.32 -1.10
N GLN A 212 9.52 -8.12 -0.56
CA GLN A 212 8.64 -7.94 0.59
C GLN A 212 7.18 -8.23 0.22
N VAL A 213 6.74 -7.77 -0.95
CA VAL A 213 5.38 -8.05 -1.45
C VAL A 213 5.18 -9.54 -1.72
N CYS A 214 6.17 -10.23 -2.30
CA CYS A 214 6.17 -11.68 -2.47
C CYS A 214 5.99 -12.40 -1.14
N SER A 215 6.72 -11.98 -0.10
CA SER A 215 6.57 -12.53 1.26
C SER A 215 5.14 -12.38 1.77
N VAL A 216 4.58 -11.17 1.72
CA VAL A 216 3.21 -10.90 2.20
C VAL A 216 2.18 -11.72 1.44
N MET A 217 2.24 -11.75 0.10
CA MET A 217 1.26 -12.50 -0.70
C MET A 217 1.36 -14.02 -0.49
N LYS A 218 2.58 -14.54 -0.32
CA LYS A 218 2.78 -15.96 -0.04
C LYS A 218 2.25 -16.34 1.34
N GLN A 219 2.50 -15.51 2.36
CA GLN A 219 2.05 -15.78 3.73
C GLN A 219 0.53 -15.61 3.88
N ALA A 220 -0.03 -14.51 3.37
CA ALA A 220 -1.44 -14.18 3.55
C ALA A 220 -2.36 -14.98 2.63
N LEU A 221 -1.92 -15.27 1.39
CA LEU A 221 -2.78 -15.82 0.33
C LEU A 221 -2.29 -17.16 -0.22
N GLY A 222 -1.08 -17.60 0.12
CA GLY A 222 -0.45 -18.77 -0.52
C GLY A 222 -0.12 -18.54 -1.99
N PHE A 223 0.01 -17.28 -2.42
CA PHE A 223 0.24 -16.91 -3.81
C PHE A 223 1.69 -16.51 -4.06
N SER A 224 2.31 -17.06 -5.13
CA SER A 224 3.72 -16.84 -5.48
C SER A 224 3.85 -15.88 -6.66
N ILE A 225 4.09 -14.60 -6.40
CA ILE A 225 4.22 -13.58 -7.46
C ILE A 225 5.36 -13.91 -8.44
N GLU A 226 6.47 -14.43 -7.93
CA GLU A 226 7.67 -14.76 -8.72
C GLU A 226 7.39 -15.77 -9.83
N GLU A 227 6.64 -16.84 -9.53
CA GLU A 227 6.27 -17.87 -10.50
C GLU A 227 5.46 -17.28 -11.66
N HIS A 228 4.51 -16.41 -11.34
CA HIS A 228 3.68 -15.73 -12.34
C HIS A 228 4.48 -14.72 -13.17
N TYR A 229 5.39 -13.97 -12.53
CA TYR A 229 6.26 -13.03 -13.23
C TYR A 229 7.17 -13.72 -14.24
N GLN A 230 7.82 -14.82 -13.86
CA GLN A 230 8.68 -15.60 -14.76
C GLN A 230 7.90 -16.23 -15.92
N SER A 231 6.70 -16.75 -15.64
CA SER A 231 5.82 -17.29 -16.68
C SER A 231 5.44 -16.21 -17.69
N ALA A 232 5.06 -15.02 -17.22
CA ALA A 232 4.62 -13.93 -18.10
C ALA A 232 5.76 -13.33 -18.94
N LEU A 233 7.00 -13.31 -18.43
CA LEU A 233 8.15 -12.91 -19.24
C LEU A 233 8.44 -13.92 -20.35
N SER A 234 8.29 -15.20 -20.07
CA SER A 234 8.51 -16.28 -21.04
C SER A 234 7.48 -16.25 -22.17
N SER A 235 6.23 -15.90 -21.89
CA SER A 235 5.15 -15.81 -22.88
C SER A 235 5.19 -14.53 -23.75
N ASN A 236 5.90 -13.49 -23.33
CA ASN A 236 6.05 -12.21 -24.07
C ASN A 236 7.40 -12.11 -24.80
N GLY A 237 8.19 -13.18 -24.78
CA GLY A 237 9.51 -13.28 -25.42
C GLY A 237 9.48 -13.86 -26.84
N GLU A 238 8.31 -14.08 -27.42
CA GLU A 238 8.09 -14.41 -28.84
C GLU A 238 7.72 -13.17 -29.67
#